data_AF-A0A518EXM1-F1
#
_entry.id   AF-A0A518EXM1-F1
#
_cell.length_a   1.000
_cell.length_b   1.000
_cell.length_c   1.000
_cell.angle_alpha   90.00
_cell.angle_beta   90.00
_cell.angle_gamma   90.00
#
_symmetry.space_group_name_H-M   'P 1'
#
loop_
_entity.id
_entity.type
_entity.pdbx_description
1 polymer ?
#
loop_
_entity_poly.entity_id
_entity_poly.type
_entity_poly.pdbx_seq_one_letter_code
_entity_poly.pdbx_strand_id
1 'polypeptide(L)'
;MSMWEFEGLTEMAVILISQSDLEAAERREFFANLYTLQDRFDCSFTHFRQHQVLEDAQFFFRMDVEQHPDHSANEGYFRALVAKGQDSWITLPSDEGMSSAFYCAGKGRDPRFAQREGIYFDVRSDLWRKCCAEGFLEGLAAESFESWSPPELLGRLLEVALQQPESSLRSSVIKGYHGWAAVAIPEMLRPEVRSNERLQRIRELPELRQILAAPAPEDWIDERLLPTTEAFEYLGPQEADVLRWWLEPYQP
;
A
#
# COMPACT_ATOMS: atom_id res chain seq x y z
N MET A 1 4.54 4.41 15.58
CA MET A 1 3.25 4.04 14.99
C MET A 1 2.88 2.61 15.35
N SER A 2 1.60 2.36 15.55
CA SER A 2 1.07 1.00 15.61
C SER A 2 0.85 0.44 14.20
N MET A 3 0.81 -0.89 14.06
CA MET A 3 0.55 -1.54 12.76
C MET A 3 -0.80 -1.07 12.16
N TRP A 4 -1.80 -0.85 13.02
CA TRP A 4 -3.13 -0.34 12.63
C TRP A 4 -3.12 1.01 11.93
N GLU A 5 -2.16 1.88 12.24
CA GLU A 5 -2.04 3.21 11.66
C GLU A 5 -1.51 3.14 10.22
N PHE A 6 -0.58 2.23 9.95
CA PHE A 6 -0.09 1.97 8.60
C PHE A 6 -1.16 1.32 7.72
N GLU A 7 -1.94 0.39 8.27
CA GLU A 7 -3.09 -0.19 7.57
C GLU A 7 -4.10 0.91 7.19
N GLY A 8 -4.47 1.77 8.15
CA GLY A 8 -5.39 2.88 7.92
C GLY A 8 -4.85 3.91 6.92
N LEU A 9 -3.56 4.22 6.98
CA LEU A 9 -2.93 5.16 6.05
C LEU A 9 -2.88 4.60 4.61
N THR A 10 -2.58 3.31 4.46
CA THR A 10 -2.62 2.61 3.17
C THR A 10 -4.04 2.56 2.61
N GLU A 11 -5.03 2.24 3.46
CA GLU A 11 -6.44 2.26 3.10
C GLU A 11 -6.90 3.64 2.61
N MET A 12 -6.56 4.70 3.33
CA MET A 12 -6.86 6.08 2.92
C MET A 12 -6.20 6.44 1.58
N ALA A 13 -4.95 6.03 1.35
CA ALA A 13 -4.29 6.25 0.07
C ALA A 13 -5.00 5.54 -1.08
N VAL A 14 -5.40 4.28 -0.89
CA VAL A 14 -6.15 3.51 -1.90
C VAL A 14 -7.45 4.19 -2.27
N ILE A 15 -8.22 4.65 -1.27
CA ILE A 15 -9.47 5.38 -1.50
C ILE A 15 -9.19 6.67 -2.27
N LEU A 16 -8.20 7.46 -1.84
CA LEU A 16 -7.86 8.73 -2.48
C LEU A 16 -7.45 8.54 -3.94
N ILE A 17 -6.60 7.55 -4.24
CA ILE A 17 -6.17 7.22 -5.61
C ILE A 17 -7.36 6.75 -6.44
N SER A 18 -8.27 5.96 -5.87
CA SER A 18 -9.47 5.49 -6.59
C SER A 18 -10.43 6.63 -6.99
N GLN A 19 -10.43 7.73 -6.25
CA GLN A 19 -11.23 8.93 -6.50
C GLN A 19 -10.55 9.92 -7.46
N SER A 20 -9.29 9.68 -7.82
CA SER A 20 -8.53 10.55 -8.72
C SER A 20 -8.88 10.33 -10.20
N ASP A 21 -8.50 11.28 -11.05
CA ASP A 21 -8.67 11.19 -12.50
C ASP A 21 -7.59 10.31 -13.19
N LEU A 22 -6.78 9.59 -12.41
CA LEU A 22 -5.76 8.68 -12.95
C LEU A 22 -6.39 7.55 -13.76
N GLU A 23 -5.72 7.13 -14.82
CA GLU A 23 -6.12 5.97 -15.60
C GLU A 23 -5.95 4.67 -14.81
N ALA A 24 -6.64 3.61 -15.22
CA ALA A 24 -6.62 2.32 -14.51
C ALA A 24 -5.18 1.77 -14.35
N ALA A 25 -4.34 1.92 -15.37
CA ALA A 25 -2.94 1.48 -15.33
C ALA A 25 -2.11 2.23 -14.28
N GLU A 26 -2.30 3.55 -14.18
CA GLU A 26 -1.59 4.37 -13.20
C GLU A 26 -2.04 4.06 -11.77
N ARG A 27 -3.36 3.87 -11.56
CA ARG A 27 -3.90 3.45 -10.25
C ARG A 27 -3.31 2.11 -9.81
N ARG A 28 -3.24 1.14 -10.74
CA ARG A 28 -2.63 -0.17 -10.51
C ARG A 28 -1.17 -0.05 -10.10
N GLU A 29 -0.42 0.84 -10.75
CA GLU A 29 0.99 1.10 -10.44
C GLU A 29 1.16 1.71 -9.04
N PHE A 30 0.30 2.65 -8.66
CA PHE A 30 0.25 3.18 -7.30
C PHE A 30 -0.03 2.08 -6.27
N PHE A 31 -1.03 1.22 -6.51
CA PHE A 31 -1.38 0.14 -5.59
C PHE A 31 -0.22 -0.84 -5.44
N ALA A 32 0.42 -1.26 -6.54
CA ALA A 32 1.58 -2.14 -6.49
C ALA A 32 2.72 -1.57 -5.63
N ASN A 33 3.02 -0.28 -5.78
CA ASN A 33 4.07 0.37 -5.01
C ASN A 33 3.67 0.63 -3.55
N LEU A 34 2.41 1.01 -3.27
CA LEU A 34 1.88 1.19 -1.92
C LEU A 34 1.94 -0.10 -1.12
N TYR A 35 1.46 -1.20 -1.70
CA TYR A 35 1.48 -2.48 -1.01
C TYR A 35 2.92 -3.02 -0.85
N THR A 36 3.82 -2.74 -1.81
CA THR A 36 5.26 -3.07 -1.67
C THR A 36 5.89 -2.35 -0.48
N LEU A 37 5.50 -1.09 -0.25
CA LEU A 37 5.91 -0.36 0.94
C LEU A 37 5.28 -0.96 2.20
N GLN A 38 3.99 -1.31 2.14
CA GLN A 38 3.24 -1.88 3.25
C GLN A 38 3.77 -3.25 3.71
N ASP A 39 4.31 -4.09 2.82
CA ASP A 39 4.85 -5.42 3.17
C ASP A 39 6.03 -5.37 4.15
N ARG A 40 6.60 -4.18 4.39
CA ARG A 40 7.60 -3.94 5.44
C ARG A 40 7.01 -3.93 6.85
N PHE A 41 5.68 -3.94 6.94
CA PHE A 41 4.91 -3.92 8.17
C PHE A 41 3.96 -5.13 8.17
N ASP A 42 3.65 -5.66 9.36
CA ASP A 42 2.72 -6.78 9.52
C ASP A 42 1.27 -6.31 9.33
N CYS A 43 0.91 -6.10 8.07
CA CYS A 43 -0.33 -5.44 7.62
C CYS A 43 -0.99 -6.22 6.46
N SER A 44 -0.71 -7.51 6.32
CA SER A 44 -1.00 -8.33 5.13
C SER A 44 -2.50 -8.42 4.76
N PHE A 45 -3.41 -8.20 5.70
CA PHE A 45 -4.86 -8.23 5.48
C PHE A 45 -5.44 -6.92 4.93
N THR A 46 -4.63 -5.87 4.76
CA THR A 46 -5.09 -4.54 4.31
C THR A 46 -5.75 -4.59 2.94
N HIS A 47 -5.30 -5.49 2.05
CA HIS A 47 -5.91 -5.73 0.73
C HIS A 47 -7.42 -5.93 0.80
N PHE A 48 -7.89 -6.68 1.81
CA PHE A 48 -9.29 -7.06 1.91
C PHE A 48 -10.23 -5.91 2.31
N ARG A 49 -9.69 -4.86 2.95
CA ARG A 49 -10.48 -3.67 3.33
C ARG A 49 -10.96 -2.89 2.12
N GLN A 50 -10.21 -2.92 1.02
CA GLN A 50 -10.48 -2.19 -0.23
C GLN A 50 -10.52 -3.10 -1.46
N HIS A 51 -10.79 -4.40 -1.28
CA HIS A 51 -10.70 -5.42 -2.32
C HIS A 51 -11.40 -5.05 -3.65
N GLN A 52 -12.60 -4.47 -3.61
CA GLN A 52 -13.33 -4.12 -4.84
C GLN A 52 -12.57 -3.06 -5.66
N VAL A 53 -12.05 -2.02 -5.00
CA VAL A 53 -11.24 -0.98 -5.65
C VAL A 53 -9.97 -1.58 -6.27
N LEU A 54 -9.36 -2.53 -5.58
CA LEU A 54 -8.15 -3.21 -6.03
C LEU A 54 -8.41 -4.20 -7.19
N GLU A 55 -9.56 -4.90 -7.17
CA GLU A 55 -10.03 -5.77 -8.25
C GLU A 55 -10.36 -4.95 -9.50
N ASP A 56 -11.06 -3.82 -9.35
CA ASP A 56 -11.44 -2.93 -10.45
C ASP A 56 -10.21 -2.32 -11.16
N ALA A 57 -9.13 -2.06 -10.41
CA ALA A 57 -7.86 -1.60 -10.95
C ALA A 57 -6.96 -2.73 -11.49
N GLN A 58 -7.43 -3.99 -11.50
CA GLN A 58 -6.65 -5.17 -11.91
C GLN A 58 -5.31 -5.30 -11.16
N PHE A 59 -5.32 -4.92 -9.88
CA PHE A 59 -4.19 -5.08 -8.96
C PHE A 59 -4.35 -6.34 -8.09
N PHE A 60 -5.57 -6.62 -7.63
CA PHE A 60 -5.90 -7.75 -6.78
C PHE A 60 -6.84 -8.68 -7.52
N PHE A 61 -6.62 -9.98 -7.39
CA PHE A 61 -7.34 -10.99 -8.14
C PHE A 61 -7.88 -12.05 -7.22
N ARG A 62 -8.90 -12.71 -7.75
CA ARG A 62 -9.54 -13.86 -7.14
C ARG A 62 -9.72 -14.94 -8.20
N MET A 63 -9.42 -16.18 -7.84
CA MET A 63 -9.75 -17.35 -8.63
C MET A 63 -10.39 -18.44 -7.77
N ASP A 64 -11.14 -19.33 -8.41
CA ASP A 64 -11.60 -20.55 -7.77
C ASP A 64 -10.42 -21.53 -7.63
N VAL A 65 -10.51 -22.44 -6.66
CA VAL A 65 -9.41 -23.35 -6.31
C VAL A 65 -9.04 -24.26 -7.48
N GLU A 66 -10.04 -24.70 -8.24
CA GLU A 66 -9.90 -25.56 -9.42
C GLU A 66 -9.21 -24.85 -10.60
N GLN A 67 -9.18 -23.52 -10.59
CA GLN A 67 -8.53 -22.69 -11.62
C GLN A 67 -7.04 -22.45 -11.31
N HIS A 68 -6.57 -22.83 -10.13
CA HIS A 68 -5.17 -22.64 -9.77
C HIS A 68 -4.26 -23.40 -10.76
N PRO A 69 -3.20 -22.77 -11.33
CA PRO A 69 -2.29 -23.41 -12.28
C PRO A 69 -1.77 -24.80 -11.84
N ASP A 70 -1.42 -24.91 -10.56
CA ASP A 70 -0.94 -26.16 -9.95
C ASP A 70 -2.02 -27.13 -9.45
N HIS A 71 -3.31 -26.84 -9.68
CA HIS A 71 -4.41 -27.63 -9.13
C HIS A 71 -4.32 -29.10 -9.58
N SER A 72 -4.14 -29.34 -10.88
CA SER A 72 -4.10 -30.70 -11.46
C SER A 72 -2.97 -31.56 -10.87
N ALA A 73 -1.82 -30.96 -10.55
CA ALA A 73 -0.69 -31.65 -9.95
C ALA A 73 -0.82 -31.83 -8.42
N ASN A 74 -1.68 -31.04 -7.77
CA ASN A 74 -1.78 -30.93 -6.31
C ASN A 74 -3.22 -31.06 -5.79
N GLU A 75 -4.09 -31.80 -6.48
CA GLU A 75 -5.52 -31.91 -6.14
C GLU A 75 -5.77 -32.30 -4.67
N GLY A 76 -4.95 -33.19 -4.12
CA GLY A 76 -5.05 -33.62 -2.72
C GLY A 76 -4.81 -32.48 -1.72
N TYR A 77 -3.85 -31.59 -2.02
CA TYR A 77 -3.57 -30.40 -1.22
C TYR A 77 -4.76 -29.44 -1.25
N PHE A 78 -5.23 -29.08 -2.44
CA PHE A 78 -6.34 -28.15 -2.61
C PHE A 78 -7.65 -28.68 -2.03
N ARG A 79 -7.92 -29.97 -2.15
CA ARG A 79 -9.06 -30.63 -1.49
C ARG A 79 -8.95 -30.53 0.04
N ALA A 80 -7.77 -30.73 0.60
CA ALA A 80 -7.55 -30.59 2.04
C ALA A 80 -7.69 -29.12 2.51
N LEU A 81 -7.22 -28.17 1.70
CA LEU A 81 -7.36 -26.73 1.94
C LEU A 81 -8.83 -26.33 2.02
N VAL A 82 -9.65 -26.72 1.03
CA VAL A 82 -11.10 -26.46 1.02
C VAL A 82 -11.80 -27.17 2.17
N ALA A 83 -11.48 -28.45 2.41
CA ALA A 83 -12.09 -29.24 3.49
C ALA A 83 -11.81 -28.68 4.88
N LYS A 84 -10.65 -28.03 5.09
CA LYS A 84 -10.33 -27.31 6.33
C LYS A 84 -11.33 -26.19 6.60
N GLY A 85 -11.86 -25.55 5.55
CA GLY A 85 -12.91 -24.53 5.63
C GLY A 85 -12.52 -23.32 6.46
N GLN A 86 -11.22 -23.00 6.49
CA GLN A 86 -10.63 -21.89 7.24
C GLN A 86 -9.75 -21.07 6.31
N ASP A 87 -9.71 -19.76 6.58
CA ASP A 87 -8.82 -18.85 5.89
C ASP A 87 -7.35 -19.21 6.15
N SER A 88 -6.50 -19.15 5.13
CA SER A 88 -5.10 -19.55 5.24
C SER A 88 -4.24 -18.96 4.13
N TRP A 89 -3.01 -18.57 4.45
CA TRP A 89 -1.98 -18.40 3.43
C TRP A 89 -1.73 -19.73 2.71
N ILE A 90 -1.58 -19.66 1.39
CA ILE A 90 -1.30 -20.80 0.53
C ILE A 90 0.21 -20.88 0.36
N THR A 91 0.77 -22.03 0.69
CA THR A 91 2.17 -22.36 0.44
C THR A 91 2.17 -23.70 -0.27
N LEU A 92 2.54 -23.72 -1.55
CA LEU A 92 2.65 -24.98 -2.26
C LEU A 92 3.96 -25.67 -1.88
N PRO A 93 4.01 -27.02 -1.90
CA PRO A 93 5.23 -27.76 -1.60
C PRO A 93 6.42 -27.43 -2.52
N SER A 94 6.14 -26.92 -3.72
CA SER A 94 7.13 -26.48 -4.72
C SER A 94 7.65 -25.07 -4.53
N ASP A 95 7.04 -24.29 -3.62
CA ASP A 95 7.42 -22.89 -3.43
C ASP A 95 8.62 -22.82 -2.48
N GLU A 96 9.78 -22.40 -2.98
CA GLU A 96 10.96 -22.11 -2.15
C GLU A 96 10.86 -20.74 -1.44
N GLY A 97 9.72 -20.05 -1.55
CA GLY A 97 9.51 -18.68 -1.04
C GLY A 97 8.16 -18.47 -0.34
N MET A 98 7.96 -17.25 0.18
CA MET A 98 6.69 -16.82 0.77
C MET A 98 5.68 -16.53 -0.34
N SER A 99 4.85 -17.50 -0.69
CA SER A 99 3.71 -17.28 -1.58
C SER A 99 2.76 -16.26 -0.95
N SER A 100 2.49 -15.15 -1.64
CA SER A 100 1.53 -14.11 -1.23
C SER A 100 0.09 -14.41 -1.66
N ALA A 101 -0.22 -15.68 -1.97
CA ALA A 101 -1.59 -16.12 -2.23
C ALA A 101 -2.31 -16.50 -0.93
N PHE A 102 -3.56 -16.09 -0.81
CA PHE A 102 -4.40 -16.31 0.36
C PHE A 102 -5.68 -17.04 -0.01
N TYR A 103 -5.96 -18.15 0.66
CA TYR A 103 -7.24 -18.81 0.59
C TYR A 103 -8.21 -18.19 1.58
N CYS A 104 -9.33 -17.67 1.08
CA CYS A 104 -10.48 -17.32 1.90
C CYS A 104 -11.53 -18.44 1.82
N ALA A 105 -12.01 -18.91 2.97
CA ALA A 105 -13.06 -19.92 3.04
C ALA A 105 -14.48 -19.35 2.88
N GLY A 106 -14.62 -18.02 2.73
CA GLY A 106 -15.90 -17.34 2.57
C GLY A 106 -16.84 -17.40 3.78
N LYS A 107 -16.29 -17.71 4.96
CA LYS A 107 -17.05 -17.90 6.22
C LYS A 107 -16.71 -16.85 7.28
N GLY A 108 -16.01 -15.78 6.88
CA GLY A 108 -15.61 -14.69 7.77
C GLY A 108 -16.81 -14.03 8.44
N ARG A 109 -16.69 -13.74 9.74
CA ARG A 109 -17.75 -13.05 10.52
C ARG A 109 -17.66 -11.52 10.44
N ASP A 110 -16.48 -10.99 10.09
CA ASP A 110 -16.29 -9.55 9.93
C ASP A 110 -16.72 -9.17 8.50
N PRO A 111 -17.77 -8.35 8.33
CA PRO A 111 -18.24 -7.95 7.01
C PRO A 111 -17.20 -7.19 6.18
N ARG A 112 -16.17 -6.59 6.81
CA ARG A 112 -15.05 -5.94 6.11
C ARG A 112 -14.12 -6.96 5.43
N PHE A 113 -14.16 -8.21 5.88
CA PHE A 113 -13.37 -9.33 5.38
C PHE A 113 -14.26 -10.49 4.89
N ALA A 114 -15.57 -10.25 4.73
CA ALA A 114 -16.52 -11.25 4.24
C ALA A 114 -16.37 -11.40 2.72
N GLN A 115 -15.32 -12.09 2.33
CA GLN A 115 -14.93 -12.29 0.95
C GLN A 115 -15.56 -13.55 0.36
N ARG A 116 -15.57 -13.65 -0.96
CA ARG A 116 -16.01 -14.88 -1.65
C ARG A 116 -15.01 -15.99 -1.36
N GLU A 117 -15.48 -17.24 -1.23
CA GLU A 117 -14.59 -18.39 -0.98
C GLU A 117 -13.66 -18.64 -2.16
N GLY A 118 -12.34 -18.56 -2.04
CA GLY A 118 -11.41 -18.83 -3.13
C GLY A 118 -10.00 -18.30 -2.87
N ILE A 119 -9.16 -18.28 -3.90
CA ILE A 119 -7.75 -17.91 -3.81
C ILE A 119 -7.59 -16.46 -4.26
N TYR A 120 -7.00 -15.65 -3.39
CA TYR A 120 -6.71 -14.25 -3.60
C TYR A 120 -5.21 -14.02 -3.74
N PHE A 121 -4.82 -13.16 -4.66
CA PHE A 121 -3.43 -12.84 -4.94
C PHE A 121 -3.33 -11.50 -5.65
N ASP A 122 -2.19 -10.84 -5.58
CA ASP A 122 -1.95 -9.57 -6.25
C ASP A 122 -0.86 -9.67 -7.33
N VAL A 123 -0.68 -8.59 -8.09
CA VAL A 123 0.28 -8.49 -9.21
C VAL A 123 1.75 -8.70 -8.83
N ARG A 124 2.06 -8.76 -7.54
CA ARG A 124 3.43 -8.91 -7.02
C ARG A 124 3.74 -10.37 -6.70
N SER A 125 2.70 -11.20 -6.59
CA SER A 125 2.78 -12.63 -6.26
C SER A 125 3.41 -13.48 -7.35
N ASP A 126 4.01 -14.60 -6.94
CA ASP A 126 4.49 -15.63 -7.86
C ASP A 126 3.32 -16.28 -8.63
N LEU A 127 2.17 -16.44 -7.97
CA LEU A 127 0.94 -16.93 -8.58
C LEU A 127 0.51 -16.02 -9.75
N TRP A 128 0.56 -14.70 -9.60
CA TRP A 128 0.27 -13.77 -10.68
C TRP A 128 1.18 -14.00 -11.90
N ARG A 129 2.50 -14.13 -11.69
CA ARG A 129 3.44 -14.38 -12.81
C ARG A 129 3.12 -15.67 -13.54
N LYS A 130 2.74 -16.71 -12.81
CA LYS A 130 2.33 -17.99 -13.39
C LYS A 130 1.03 -17.86 -14.18
N CYS A 131 0.02 -17.19 -13.63
CA CYS A 131 -1.23 -16.92 -14.32
C CYS A 131 -1.03 -16.13 -15.62
N CYS A 132 -0.10 -15.18 -15.64
CA CYS A 132 0.27 -14.46 -16.88
C CYS A 132 0.94 -15.39 -17.89
N ALA A 133 1.89 -16.22 -17.45
CA ALA A 133 2.62 -17.15 -18.31
C ALA A 133 1.71 -18.21 -18.97
N GLU A 134 0.65 -18.62 -18.28
CA GLU A 134 -0.33 -19.59 -18.77
C GLU A 134 -1.50 -18.96 -19.56
N GLY A 135 -1.51 -17.62 -19.71
CA GLY A 135 -2.57 -16.90 -20.42
C GLY A 135 -3.89 -16.79 -19.65
N PHE A 136 -3.88 -17.03 -18.34
CA PHE A 136 -5.05 -16.82 -17.48
C PHE A 136 -5.32 -15.33 -17.24
N LEU A 137 -4.26 -14.53 -17.14
CA LEU A 137 -4.32 -13.07 -17.11
C LEU A 137 -3.78 -12.51 -18.43
N GLU A 138 -4.47 -11.51 -18.97
CA GLU A 138 -4.15 -10.86 -20.24
C GLU A 138 -4.37 -9.34 -20.17
N GLY A 139 -3.87 -8.59 -21.15
CA GLY A 139 -3.99 -7.13 -21.21
C GLY A 139 -3.36 -6.46 -19.98
N LEU A 140 -4.00 -5.41 -19.48
CA LEU A 140 -3.52 -4.66 -18.31
C LEU A 140 -3.31 -5.56 -17.07
N ALA A 141 -4.12 -6.60 -16.89
CA ALA A 141 -3.93 -7.54 -15.78
C ALA A 141 -2.60 -8.30 -15.84
N ALA A 142 -2.03 -8.48 -17.03
CA ALA A 142 -0.75 -9.16 -17.26
C ALA A 142 0.45 -8.22 -17.42
N GLU A 143 0.22 -6.90 -17.49
CA GLU A 143 1.31 -5.92 -17.63
C GLU A 143 2.14 -5.85 -16.34
N SER A 144 3.47 -5.74 -16.46
CA SER A 144 4.32 -5.44 -15.30
C SER A 144 4.08 -4.02 -14.79
N PHE A 145 4.44 -3.73 -13.54
CA PHE A 145 4.42 -2.38 -12.97
C PHE A 145 5.86 -1.86 -12.77
N GLU A 146 6.06 -0.55 -12.82
CA GLU A 146 7.34 0.06 -12.45
C GLU A 146 7.52 0.03 -10.93
N SER A 147 8.70 -0.40 -10.47
CA SER A 147 9.03 -0.31 -9.04
C SER A 147 9.58 1.08 -8.72
N TRP A 148 8.92 1.75 -7.78
CA TRP A 148 9.31 3.06 -7.27
C TRP A 148 10.07 2.93 -5.96
N SER A 149 11.10 3.76 -5.80
CA SER A 149 11.70 3.95 -4.47
C SER A 149 10.68 4.60 -3.52
N PRO A 150 10.77 4.37 -2.19
CA PRO A 150 9.85 5.02 -1.26
C PRO A 150 9.80 6.56 -1.37
N PRO A 151 10.92 7.29 -1.60
CA PRO A 151 10.87 8.74 -1.88
C PRO A 151 10.07 9.09 -3.13
N GLU A 152 10.18 8.30 -4.20
CA GLU A 152 9.44 8.54 -5.44
C GLU A 152 7.94 8.26 -5.26
N LEU A 153 7.58 7.15 -4.61
CA LEU A 153 6.19 6.83 -4.27
C LEU A 153 5.57 7.95 -3.42
N LEU A 154 6.28 8.42 -2.40
CA LEU A 154 5.82 9.48 -1.53
C LEU A 154 5.54 10.77 -2.32
N GLY A 155 6.49 11.19 -3.17
CA GLY A 155 6.32 12.38 -3.99
C GLY A 155 5.11 12.27 -4.93
N ARG A 156 4.99 11.15 -5.64
CA ARG A 156 3.86 10.90 -6.54
C ARG A 156 2.52 10.91 -5.81
N LEU A 157 2.45 10.26 -4.65
CA LEU A 157 1.23 10.21 -3.85
C LEU A 157 0.81 11.59 -3.36
N LEU A 158 1.77 12.40 -2.89
CA LEU A 158 1.49 13.76 -2.46
C LEU A 158 1.01 14.64 -3.62
N GLU A 159 1.55 14.50 -4.83
CA GLU A 159 1.06 15.21 -6.01
C GLU A 159 -0.38 14.84 -6.34
N VAL A 160 -0.71 13.54 -6.36
CA VAL A 160 -2.09 13.08 -6.59
C VAL A 160 -3.02 13.63 -5.53
N ALA A 161 -2.63 13.56 -4.26
CA ALA A 161 -3.42 14.09 -3.15
C ALA A 161 -3.61 15.61 -3.25
N LEU A 162 -2.58 16.35 -3.66
CA LEU A 162 -2.69 17.80 -3.86
C LEU A 162 -3.62 18.17 -5.02
N GLN A 163 -3.78 17.31 -6.02
CA GLN A 163 -4.74 17.52 -7.12
C GLN A 163 -6.18 17.20 -6.74
N GLN A 164 -6.42 16.50 -5.62
CA GLN A 164 -7.78 16.17 -5.18
C GLN A 164 -8.49 17.40 -4.57
N PRO A 165 -9.84 17.46 -4.67
CA PRO A 165 -10.63 18.45 -3.94
C PRO A 165 -10.36 18.44 -2.44
N GLU A 166 -10.51 19.60 -1.80
CA GLU A 166 -10.39 19.73 -0.35
C GLU A 166 -11.34 18.78 0.38
N SER A 167 -10.76 17.93 1.24
CA SER A 167 -11.49 16.94 2.03
C SER A 167 -10.64 16.52 3.24
N SER A 168 -11.29 15.92 4.25
CA SER A 168 -10.58 15.32 5.38
C SER A 168 -9.65 14.19 4.91
N LEU A 169 -10.08 13.38 3.95
CA LEU A 169 -9.27 12.30 3.36
C LEU A 169 -7.96 12.83 2.76
N ARG A 170 -8.06 13.87 1.92
CA ARG A 170 -6.91 14.54 1.31
C ARG A 170 -5.91 15.01 2.37
N SER A 171 -6.40 15.75 3.36
CA SER A 171 -5.56 16.27 4.46
C SER A 171 -4.92 15.15 5.27
N SER A 172 -5.66 14.07 5.56
CA SER A 172 -5.17 12.91 6.31
C SER A 172 -4.07 12.16 5.56
N VAL A 173 -4.23 11.93 4.24
CA VAL A 173 -3.21 11.27 3.42
C VAL A 173 -1.96 12.15 3.35
N ILE A 174 -2.10 13.44 3.07
CA ILE A 174 -0.95 14.37 2.99
C ILE A 174 -0.20 14.42 4.32
N LYS A 175 -0.89 14.65 5.44
CA LYS A 175 -0.26 14.71 6.77
C LYS A 175 0.34 13.36 7.18
N GLY A 176 -0.33 12.25 6.89
CA GLY A 176 0.16 10.91 7.24
C GLY A 176 1.42 10.52 6.47
N TYR A 177 1.44 10.76 5.16
CA TYR A 177 2.58 10.39 4.32
C TYR A 177 3.73 11.39 4.40
N HIS A 178 3.44 12.70 4.46
CA HIS A 178 4.48 13.72 4.64
C HIS A 178 5.10 13.65 6.03
N GLY A 179 4.31 13.46 7.09
CA GLY A 179 4.84 13.35 8.45
C GLY A 179 5.38 11.96 8.73
N TRP A 180 4.46 11.08 9.08
CA TRP A 180 4.76 9.80 9.70
C TRP A 180 5.47 8.80 8.83
N ALA A 181 4.97 8.59 7.61
CA ALA A 181 5.57 7.63 6.70
C ALA A 181 7.03 8.01 6.44
N ALA A 182 7.34 9.30 6.33
CA ALA A 182 8.72 9.76 6.14
C ALA A 182 9.66 9.42 7.32
N VAL A 183 9.16 9.35 8.55
CA VAL A 183 9.97 8.93 9.72
C VAL A 183 10.15 7.42 9.79
N ALA A 184 9.11 6.67 9.41
CA ALA A 184 9.10 5.22 9.49
C ALA A 184 9.76 4.52 8.29
N ILE A 185 10.16 5.28 7.26
CA ILE A 185 10.81 4.77 6.05
C ILE A 185 12.29 5.14 6.07
N PRO A 186 13.21 4.19 6.31
CA PRO A 186 14.64 4.48 6.39
C PRO A 186 15.22 5.17 5.15
N GLU A 187 14.69 4.88 3.96
CA GLU A 187 15.10 5.52 2.71
C GLU A 187 14.80 7.01 2.67
N MET A 188 13.78 7.47 3.41
CA MET A 188 13.45 8.89 3.54
C MET A 188 14.44 9.67 4.42
N LEU A 189 15.26 8.97 5.20
CA LEU A 189 16.27 9.58 6.08
C LEU A 189 17.64 9.72 5.42
N ARG A 190 17.79 9.24 4.17
CA ARG A 190 19.06 9.27 3.46
C ARG A 190 19.34 10.65 2.84
N PRO A 191 20.60 11.13 2.82
CA PRO A 191 20.95 12.43 2.25
C PRO A 191 20.48 12.65 0.81
N GLU A 192 20.44 11.58 0.00
CA GLU A 192 20.05 11.63 -1.41
C GLU A 192 18.61 12.09 -1.61
N VAL A 193 17.74 11.94 -0.60
CA VAL A 193 16.35 12.41 -0.64
C VAL A 193 16.28 13.91 -0.96
N ARG A 194 17.23 14.70 -0.45
CA ARG A 194 17.30 16.14 -0.73
C ARG A 194 17.56 16.45 -2.20
N SER A 195 18.14 15.52 -2.94
CA SER A 195 18.39 15.66 -4.39
C SER A 195 17.21 15.22 -5.25
N ASN A 196 16.16 14.64 -4.67
CA ASN A 196 14.95 14.27 -5.42
C ASN A 196 14.19 15.54 -5.85
N GLU A 197 14.18 15.81 -7.15
CA GLU A 197 13.55 17.01 -7.73
C GLU A 197 12.04 17.08 -7.46
N ARG A 198 11.35 15.93 -7.46
CA ARG A 198 9.91 15.84 -7.21
C ARG A 198 9.60 16.28 -5.78
N LEU A 199 10.31 15.73 -4.80
CA LEU A 199 10.15 16.07 -3.38
C LEU A 199 10.50 17.53 -3.10
N GLN A 200 11.59 18.05 -3.69
CA GLN A 200 11.94 19.48 -3.60
C GLN A 200 10.79 20.36 -4.08
N ARG A 201 10.25 20.07 -5.27
CA ARG A 201 9.16 20.85 -5.86
C ARG A 201 7.90 20.81 -5.01
N ILE A 202 7.48 19.63 -4.54
CA ILE A 202 6.27 19.45 -3.72
C ILE A 202 6.39 20.24 -2.41
N ARG A 203 7.56 20.14 -1.75
CA ARG A 203 7.83 20.81 -0.47
C ARG A 203 7.65 22.32 -0.55
N GLU A 204 7.93 22.93 -1.69
CA GLU A 204 7.79 24.37 -1.90
C GLU A 204 6.37 24.80 -2.31
N LEU A 205 5.41 23.88 -2.46
CA LEU A 205 4.04 24.23 -2.78
C LEU A 205 3.36 24.93 -1.58
N PRO A 206 2.81 26.15 -1.75
CA PRO A 206 2.13 26.86 -0.67
C PRO A 206 0.94 26.09 -0.09
N GLU A 207 0.24 25.36 -0.95
CA GLU A 207 -0.92 24.55 -0.56
C GLU A 207 -0.53 23.39 0.36
N LEU A 208 0.61 22.75 0.12
CA LEU A 208 1.14 21.73 1.03
C LEU A 208 1.38 22.34 2.41
N ARG A 209 2.08 23.48 2.48
CA ARG A 209 2.36 24.19 3.74
C ARG A 209 1.07 24.55 4.48
N GLN A 210 0.06 25.03 3.77
CA GLN A 210 -1.25 25.35 4.33
C GLN A 210 -1.93 24.12 4.95
N ILE A 211 -1.94 22.99 4.25
CA ILE A 211 -2.53 21.74 4.76
C ILE A 211 -1.77 21.24 5.99
N LEU A 212 -0.43 21.28 5.94
CA LEU A 212 0.40 20.78 7.03
C LEU A 212 0.28 21.65 8.30
N ALA A 213 0.14 22.97 8.15
CA ALA A 213 -0.06 23.92 9.25
C ALA A 213 -1.47 23.92 9.85
N ALA A 214 -2.49 23.47 9.11
CA ALA A 214 -3.85 23.36 9.63
C ALA A 214 -3.93 22.28 10.74
N PRO A 215 -4.91 22.36 11.67
CA PRO A 215 -5.19 21.24 12.57
C PRO A 215 -5.48 19.96 11.79
N ALA A 216 -5.17 18.80 12.35
CA ALA A 216 -5.57 17.57 11.73
C ALA A 216 -7.09 17.35 11.83
N PRO A 217 -7.68 16.57 10.92
CA PRO A 217 -9.09 16.22 11.00
C PRO A 217 -9.45 15.51 12.32
N GLU A 218 -10.65 15.70 12.86
CA GLU A 218 -11.10 15.08 14.13
C GLU A 218 -11.10 13.53 14.06
N ASP A 219 -11.34 12.97 12.87
CA ASP A 219 -11.34 11.52 12.61
C ASP A 219 -9.95 10.96 12.27
N TRP A 220 -8.90 11.75 12.51
CA TRP A 220 -7.52 11.38 12.15
C TRP A 220 -6.88 10.43 13.16
N ILE A 221 -5.85 9.74 12.68
CA ILE A 221 -4.89 9.01 13.49
C ILE A 221 -4.21 10.02 14.42
N ASP A 222 -4.53 9.95 15.72
CA ASP A 222 -4.06 10.76 16.87
C ASP A 222 -2.92 11.75 16.58
N GLU A 223 -3.17 13.07 16.69
CA GLU A 223 -2.18 14.11 16.41
C GLU A 223 -0.89 14.01 17.23
N ARG A 224 -0.92 13.37 18.41
CA ARG A 224 0.29 13.08 19.22
C ARG A 224 1.30 12.21 18.48
N LEU A 225 0.86 11.62 17.39
CA LEU A 225 1.67 10.79 16.57
C LEU A 225 2.57 11.67 15.67
N LEU A 226 2.18 12.88 15.22
CA LEU A 226 3.06 13.71 14.36
C LEU A 226 4.52 13.73 14.85
N PRO A 227 5.51 13.55 13.95
CA PRO A 227 6.89 13.44 14.37
C PRO A 227 7.31 14.66 15.17
N THR A 228 7.50 14.45 16.47
CA THR A 228 7.95 15.48 17.41
C THR A 228 9.45 15.65 17.30
N THR A 229 9.97 16.72 17.90
CA THR A 229 11.42 16.91 17.95
C THR A 229 12.16 15.79 18.70
N GLU A 230 11.45 15.01 19.51
CA GLU A 230 12.01 13.85 20.24
C GLU A 230 12.40 12.72 19.29
N ALA A 231 11.75 12.59 18.13
CA ALA A 231 12.12 11.60 17.12
C ALA A 231 13.55 11.84 16.58
N PHE A 232 14.04 13.09 16.59
CA PHE A 232 15.40 13.42 16.17
C PHE A 232 16.49 12.92 17.13
N GLU A 233 16.16 12.66 18.39
CA GLU A 233 17.15 12.29 19.42
C GLU A 233 17.75 10.89 19.18
N TYR A 234 17.02 10.05 18.43
CA TYR A 234 17.43 8.69 18.10
C TYR A 234 18.13 8.57 16.74
N LEU A 235 18.25 9.68 16.00
CA LEU A 235 18.81 9.71 14.66
C LEU A 235 20.26 10.19 14.65
N GLY A 236 21.05 9.69 13.70
CA GLY A 236 22.37 10.25 13.42
C GLY A 236 22.27 11.70 12.92
N PRO A 237 23.34 12.51 13.02
CA PRO A 237 23.30 13.93 12.62
C PRO A 237 22.83 14.17 11.18
N GLN A 238 23.17 13.27 10.25
CA GLN A 238 22.77 13.37 8.84
C GLN A 238 21.29 13.04 8.64
N GLU A 239 20.80 11.97 9.28
CA GLU A 239 19.38 11.56 9.22
C GLU A 239 18.48 12.62 9.86
N ALA A 240 18.90 13.15 11.00
CA ALA A 240 18.20 14.24 11.67
C ALA A 240 18.15 15.51 10.80
N ASP A 241 19.24 15.82 10.08
CA ASP A 241 19.28 16.95 9.15
C ASP A 241 18.32 16.75 7.97
N VAL A 242 18.32 15.57 7.34
CA VAL A 242 17.37 15.24 6.27
C VAL A 242 15.93 15.35 6.75
N LEU A 243 15.64 14.78 7.92
CA LEU A 243 14.28 14.81 8.45
C LEU A 243 13.84 16.23 8.83
N ARG A 244 14.73 17.08 9.37
CA ARG A 244 14.42 18.51 9.60
C ARG A 244 14.11 19.24 8.31
N TRP A 245 14.88 18.99 7.26
CA TRP A 245 14.61 19.58 5.95
C TRP A 245 13.25 19.15 5.42
N TRP A 246 12.92 17.86 5.53
CA TRP A 246 11.65 17.32 5.05
C TRP A 246 10.45 17.85 5.85
N LEU A 247 10.57 17.94 7.18
CA LEU A 247 9.50 18.38 8.07
C LEU A 247 9.41 19.92 8.23
N GLU A 248 10.31 20.70 7.63
CA GLU A 248 10.24 22.18 7.69
C GLU A 248 8.87 22.77 7.33
N PRO A 249 8.11 22.25 6.34
CA PRO A 249 6.75 22.73 6.06
C PRO A 249 5.73 22.58 7.20
N TYR A 250 6.00 21.77 8.24
CA TYR A 250 5.17 21.71 9.45
C TYR A 250 5.41 22.89 10.39
N GLN A 251 6.50 23.63 10.22
CA GLN A 251 6.86 24.74 11.09
C GLN A 251 6.17 26.02 10.59
N PRO A 252 5.43 26.72 11.46
CA PRO A 252 4.72 27.95 11.12
C PRO A 252 5.66 29.12 10.81
#